data_AF-A0A2G2MLF0-F1
#
_entry.id   AF-A0A2G2MLF0-F1
#
_cell.length_a   1.000
_cell.length_b   1.000
_cell.length_c   1.000
_cell.angle_alpha   90.00
_cell.angle_beta   90.00
_cell.angle_gamma   90.00
#
_symmetry.space_group_name_H-M   'P 1'
#
loop_
_entity.id
_entity.type
_entity.pdbx_description
1 polymer ?
#
loop_
_entity_poly.entity_id
_entity_poly.type
_entity_poly.pdbx_seq_one_letter_code
_entity_poly.pdbx_strand_id
1 'polypeptide(L)'
;FDVELNENGAFEYIKNSVKIDELARKHGYFILISTLKNKDSKEVLSLYRRKDKVEKNFDNLKNYLDFKRLRTHKDSTTEGKLFVGFISLIIKSYMEYKLKDYFTKNNSSTEKIFRELKKIKIVTVNNGQHLMAPLTSKQKKILNEFNIVEDEIMSYINSI
;
A
#
# COMPACT_ATOMS: atom_id res chain seq x y z
N PHE A 1 14.87 -23.98 -15.10
CA PHE A 1 15.66 -23.30 -16.13
C PHE A 1 17.04 -23.89 -16.09
N ASP A 2 17.61 -24.19 -17.25
CA ASP A 2 19.02 -24.54 -17.35
C ASP A 2 19.79 -23.29 -17.75
N VAL A 3 21.06 -23.22 -17.35
CA VAL A 3 21.93 -22.07 -17.62
C VAL A 3 23.00 -22.54 -18.59
N GLU A 4 23.04 -21.92 -19.76
CA GLU A 4 24.06 -22.17 -20.78
C GLU A 4 24.89 -20.92 -21.00
N LEU A 5 26.12 -21.11 -21.46
CA LEU A 5 27.08 -20.04 -21.67
C LEU A 5 27.18 -19.80 -23.17
N ASN A 6 26.70 -18.65 -23.63
CA ASN A 6 26.75 -18.29 -25.05
C ASN A 6 28.18 -18.01 -25.50
N GLU A 7 28.39 -18.07 -26.82
CA GLU A 7 29.69 -17.86 -27.48
C GLU A 7 30.36 -16.52 -27.10
N ASN A 8 29.58 -15.53 -26.67
CA ASN A 8 30.05 -14.22 -26.21
C ASN A 8 30.40 -14.17 -24.71
N GLY A 9 30.41 -15.29 -24.00
CA GLY A 9 30.70 -15.36 -22.57
C GLY A 9 29.53 -14.98 -21.65
N ALA A 10 28.33 -14.76 -22.19
CA ALA A 10 27.13 -14.38 -21.43
C ALA A 10 26.30 -15.61 -21.04
N PHE A 11 25.73 -15.61 -19.84
CA PHE A 11 24.80 -16.65 -19.40
C PHE A 11 23.42 -16.47 -20.03
N GLU A 12 22.91 -17.49 -20.70
CA GLU A 12 21.54 -17.57 -21.21
C GLU A 12 20.73 -18.58 -20.40
N TYR A 13 19.49 -18.20 -20.06
CA TYR A 13 18.58 -19.03 -19.27
C TYR A 13 17.57 -19.70 -20.19
N ILE A 14 17.76 -21.00 -20.41
CA ILE A 14 16.86 -21.79 -21.27
C ILE A 14 15.76 -22.42 -20.42
N LYS A 15 14.52 -22.25 -20.86
CA LYS A 15 13.35 -22.81 -20.19
C LYS A 15 13.30 -24.33 -20.42
N ASN A 16 13.80 -25.09 -19.45
CA ASN A 16 13.61 -26.54 -19.42
C ASN A 16 12.15 -26.89 -19.05
N SER A 17 11.31 -27.13 -20.06
CA SER A 17 9.91 -27.49 -19.91
C SER A 17 9.71 -28.80 -19.14
N VAL A 18 10.57 -29.80 -19.36
CA VAL A 18 10.46 -31.12 -18.73
C VAL A 18 10.59 -31.03 -17.21
N LYS A 19 11.63 -30.34 -16.71
CA LYS A 19 11.81 -30.11 -15.26
C LYS A 19 10.68 -29.26 -14.67
N ILE A 20 10.16 -28.29 -15.44
CA ILE A 20 9.04 -27.45 -15.00
C ILE A 20 7.77 -28.29 -14.84
N ASP A 21 7.46 -29.15 -15.81
CA ASP A 21 6.28 -30.03 -15.77
C ASP A 21 6.40 -31.09 -14.67
N GLU A 22 7.60 -31.64 -14.46
CA GLU A 22 7.86 -32.59 -13.37
C GLU A 22 7.65 -31.95 -11.98
N LEU A 23 8.06 -30.70 -11.81
CA LEU A 23 7.78 -29.92 -10.59
C LEU A 23 6.29 -29.54 -10.48
N ALA A 24 5.66 -29.18 -11.59
CA ALA A 24 4.24 -28.84 -11.62
C ALA A 24 3.34 -30.01 -11.22
N ARG A 25 3.74 -31.26 -11.51
CA ARG A 25 3.05 -32.47 -11.03
C ARG A 25 3.05 -32.62 -9.52
N LYS A 26 3.97 -31.96 -8.81
CA LYS A 26 4.01 -31.95 -7.33
C LYS A 26 3.16 -30.84 -6.72
N HIS A 27 2.52 -29.99 -7.54
CA HIS A 27 1.62 -28.97 -7.02
C HIS A 27 0.41 -29.63 -6.34
N GLY A 28 0.09 -29.16 -5.15
CA GLY A 28 -1.14 -29.56 -4.45
C GLY A 28 -2.38 -29.01 -5.16
N TYR A 29 -3.51 -29.68 -4.94
CA TYR A 29 -4.82 -29.18 -5.34
C TYR A 29 -5.39 -28.31 -4.23
N PHE A 30 -6.15 -27.29 -4.62
CA PHE A 30 -6.94 -26.50 -3.68
C PHE A 30 -8.37 -26.37 -4.23
N ILE A 31 -9.36 -26.48 -3.35
CA ILE A 31 -10.77 -26.49 -3.70
C ILE A 31 -11.39 -25.18 -3.20
N LEU A 32 -12.08 -24.45 -4.08
CA LEU A 32 -12.93 -23.31 -3.71
C LEU A 32 -14.40 -23.73 -3.74
N ILE A 33 -15.06 -23.57 -2.60
CA ILE A 33 -16.52 -23.74 -2.49
C ILE A 33 -17.12 -22.34 -2.41
N SER A 34 -18.08 -22.04 -3.28
CA SER A 34 -18.74 -20.74 -3.35
C SER A 34 -20.26 -20.89 -3.47
N THR A 35 -20.99 -19.94 -2.88
CA THR A 35 -22.44 -19.82 -3.03
C THR A 35 -22.85 -19.00 -4.26
N LEU A 36 -21.86 -18.46 -5.00
CA LEU A 36 -22.09 -17.66 -6.20
C LEU A 36 -22.50 -18.57 -7.36
N LYS A 37 -23.77 -18.50 -7.77
CA LYS A 37 -24.34 -19.39 -8.80
C LYS A 37 -24.04 -18.96 -10.25
N ASN A 38 -23.69 -17.69 -10.48
CA ASN A 38 -23.57 -17.09 -11.82
C ASN A 38 -22.19 -16.45 -12.07
N LYS A 39 -21.11 -17.08 -11.58
CA LYS A 39 -19.73 -16.57 -11.79
C LYS A 39 -18.84 -17.65 -12.37
N ASP A 40 -18.01 -17.26 -13.33
CA ASP A 40 -17.00 -18.15 -13.89
C ASP A 40 -15.94 -18.49 -12.83
N SER A 41 -15.35 -19.67 -12.95
CA SER A 41 -14.29 -20.16 -12.05
C SER A 41 -13.13 -19.18 -11.92
N LYS A 42 -12.76 -18.47 -13.00
CA LYS A 42 -11.71 -17.43 -12.96
C LYS A 42 -12.14 -16.20 -12.16
N GLU A 43 -13.41 -15.81 -12.24
CA GLU A 43 -13.94 -14.71 -11.45
C GLU A 43 -14.00 -15.06 -9.96
N VAL A 44 -14.46 -16.28 -9.64
CA VAL A 44 -14.50 -16.78 -8.26
C VAL A 44 -13.09 -16.83 -7.67
N LEU A 45 -12.11 -17.33 -8.43
CA LEU A 45 -10.71 -17.32 -8.03
C LEU A 45 -10.16 -15.91 -7.84
N SER A 46 -10.49 -14.97 -8.73
CA SER A 46 -10.10 -13.56 -8.62
C SER A 46 -10.67 -12.90 -7.36
N LEU A 47 -11.95 -13.14 -7.08
CA LEU A 47 -12.63 -12.68 -5.86
C LEU A 47 -11.97 -13.27 -4.61
N TYR A 48 -11.70 -14.58 -4.60
CA TYR A 48 -10.97 -15.22 -3.50
C TYR A 48 -9.59 -14.60 -3.32
N ARG A 49 -8.84 -14.36 -4.41
CA ARG A 49 -7.53 -13.68 -4.34
C ARG A 49 -7.62 -12.24 -3.84
N ARG A 50 -8.76 -11.55 -3.90
CA ARG A 50 -8.92 -10.26 -3.22
C ARG A 50 -8.84 -10.40 -1.70
N LYS A 51 -9.10 -11.58 -1.12
CA LYS A 51 -8.85 -11.88 0.30
C LYS A 51 -7.36 -11.72 0.66
N ASP A 52 -6.44 -12.05 -0.23
CA ASP A 52 -5.00 -11.83 -0.02
C ASP A 52 -4.67 -10.34 0.22
N LYS A 53 -5.44 -9.41 -0.37
CA LYS A 53 -5.31 -7.97 -0.03
C LYS A 53 -5.72 -7.68 1.41
N VAL A 54 -6.74 -8.37 1.91
CA VAL A 54 -7.17 -8.26 3.31
C VAL A 54 -6.11 -8.83 4.23
N GLU A 55 -5.55 -10.00 3.91
CA GLU A 55 -4.45 -10.63 4.68
C GLU A 55 -3.20 -9.72 4.70
N LYS A 56 -2.81 -9.15 3.56
CA LYS A 56 -1.75 -8.13 3.47
C LYS A 56 -2.05 -6.89 4.29
N ASN A 57 -3.31 -6.45 4.35
CA ASN A 57 -3.72 -5.32 5.18
C ASN A 57 -3.62 -5.65 6.69
N PHE A 58 -3.99 -6.86 7.11
CA PHE A 58 -3.78 -7.30 8.48
C PHE A 58 -2.30 -7.50 8.84
N ASP A 59 -1.48 -7.94 7.89
CA ASP A 59 -0.02 -7.99 8.08
C ASP A 59 0.58 -6.59 8.17
N ASN A 60 0.10 -5.64 7.37
CA ASN A 60 0.44 -4.23 7.51
C ASN A 60 0.01 -3.67 8.88
N LEU A 61 -1.16 -4.06 9.40
CA LEU A 61 -1.58 -3.68 10.75
C LEU A 61 -0.55 -4.14 11.79
N LYS A 62 -0.12 -5.41 11.70
CA LYS A 62 0.84 -6.00 12.65
C LYS A 62 2.23 -5.38 12.55
N ASN A 63 2.74 -5.17 11.33
CA ASN A 63 4.13 -4.78 11.10
C ASN A 63 4.34 -3.27 10.99
N TYR A 64 3.41 -2.52 10.38
CA TYR A 64 3.54 -1.08 10.14
C TYR A 64 2.89 -0.22 11.21
N LEU A 65 1.79 -0.68 11.81
CA LEU A 65 1.08 0.05 12.86
C LEU A 65 1.43 -0.46 14.28
N ASP A 66 2.46 -1.30 14.40
CA ASP A 66 2.95 -1.87 15.67
C ASP A 66 1.85 -2.54 16.52
N PHE A 67 0.87 -3.16 15.85
CA PHE A 67 -0.16 -3.98 16.52
C PHE A 67 0.29 -5.40 16.83
N LYS A 68 1.56 -5.76 16.51
CA LYS A 68 2.14 -7.06 16.86
C LYS A 68 2.07 -7.32 18.37
N ARG A 69 2.09 -6.27 19.19
CA ARG A 69 1.86 -6.35 20.64
C ARG A 69 0.87 -5.24 21.05
N LEU A 70 -0.29 -5.63 21.59
CA LEU A 70 -1.30 -4.67 22.03
C LEU A 70 -0.78 -3.80 23.20
N ARG A 71 -0.08 -4.41 24.17
CA ARG A 71 0.49 -3.74 25.37
C ARG A 71 -0.52 -2.86 26.11
N THR A 72 -1.74 -3.35 26.24
CA THR A 72 -2.86 -2.71 26.93
C THR A 72 -3.23 -3.51 28.18
N HIS A 73 -3.61 -2.82 29.25
CA HIS A 73 -3.93 -3.44 30.55
C HIS A 73 -5.43 -3.57 30.82
N LYS A 74 -6.28 -2.99 29.96
CA LYS A 74 -7.74 -3.04 30.04
C LYS A 74 -8.32 -3.33 28.66
N ASP A 75 -9.44 -4.04 28.63
CA ASP A 75 -10.14 -4.38 27.39
C ASP A 75 -10.58 -3.14 26.61
N SER A 76 -11.10 -2.12 27.30
CA SER A 76 -11.48 -0.85 26.67
C SER A 76 -10.31 -0.14 25.98
N THR A 77 -9.11 -0.22 26.54
CA THR A 77 -7.90 0.34 25.90
C THR A 77 -7.49 -0.49 24.68
N THR A 78 -7.64 -1.81 24.74
CA THR A 78 -7.40 -2.71 23.60
C THR A 78 -8.34 -2.38 22.44
N GLU A 79 -9.63 -2.26 22.74
CA GLU A 79 -10.67 -1.95 21.77
C GLU A 79 -10.45 -0.58 21.13
N GLY A 80 -10.17 0.45 21.94
CA GLY A 80 -9.83 1.79 21.43
C GLY A 80 -8.58 1.78 20.54
N LYS A 81 -7.55 1.03 20.90
CA LYS A 81 -6.35 0.87 20.07
C LYS A 81 -6.71 0.21 18.73
N LEU A 82 -7.46 -0.90 18.74
CA LEU A 82 -7.90 -1.58 17.52
C LEU A 82 -8.74 -0.66 16.63
N PHE A 83 -9.63 0.14 17.20
CA PHE A 83 -10.44 1.10 16.48
C PHE A 83 -9.58 2.13 15.73
N VAL A 84 -8.61 2.76 16.40
CA VAL A 84 -7.68 3.70 15.76
C VAL A 84 -6.84 3.02 14.68
N GLY A 85 -6.40 1.78 14.91
CA GLY A 85 -5.71 0.97 13.91
C GLY A 85 -6.56 0.71 12.66
N PHE A 86 -7.85 0.44 12.85
CA PHE A 86 -8.79 0.24 11.75
C PHE A 86 -9.00 1.51 10.92
N ILE A 87 -9.17 2.69 11.56
CA ILE A 87 -9.24 3.98 10.85
C ILE A 87 -7.95 4.24 10.07
N SER A 88 -6.78 3.96 10.68
CA SER A 88 -5.49 4.10 10.02
C SER A 88 -5.37 3.22 8.76
N LEU A 89 -5.91 1.99 8.79
CA LEU A 89 -5.96 1.11 7.64
C LEU A 89 -6.87 1.63 6.52
N ILE A 90 -8.02 2.22 6.86
CA ILE A 90 -8.93 2.83 5.89
C ILE A 90 -8.21 3.96 5.15
N ILE A 91 -7.59 4.88 5.90
CA ILE A 91 -6.84 6.01 5.34
C ILE A 91 -5.71 5.49 4.43
N LYS A 92 -4.89 4.54 4.92
CA LYS A 92 -3.81 3.94 4.14
C LYS A 92 -4.32 3.29 2.85
N SER A 93 -5.39 2.51 2.93
CA SER A 93 -5.98 1.83 1.76
C SER A 93 -6.52 2.83 0.74
N TYR A 94 -7.13 3.92 1.21
CA TYR A 94 -7.62 4.99 0.34
C TYR A 94 -6.46 5.73 -0.34
N MET A 95 -5.38 6.03 0.39
CA MET A 95 -4.17 6.60 -0.21
C MET A 95 -3.57 5.68 -1.26
N GLU A 96 -3.48 4.38 -1.00
CA GLU A 96 -2.97 3.40 -1.95
C GLU A 96 -3.83 3.27 -3.20
N TYR A 97 -5.14 3.41 -3.04
CA TYR A 97 -6.08 3.46 -4.15
C TYR A 97 -5.88 4.71 -5.02
N LYS A 98 -5.83 5.90 -4.40
CA LYS A 98 -5.64 7.18 -5.12
C LYS A 98 -4.27 7.31 -5.78
N LEU A 99 -3.22 6.85 -5.10
CA LEU A 99 -1.83 6.97 -5.57
C LEU A 99 -1.35 5.78 -6.39
N LYS A 100 -2.23 4.84 -6.77
CA LYS A 100 -1.84 3.62 -7.46
C LYS A 100 -0.98 3.88 -8.70
N ASP A 101 -1.42 4.78 -9.56
CA ASP A 101 -0.71 5.10 -10.81
C ASP A 101 0.57 5.90 -10.51
N TYR A 102 0.54 6.77 -9.50
CA TYR A 102 1.71 7.50 -9.04
C TYR A 102 2.81 6.54 -8.55
N PHE A 103 2.45 5.50 -7.80
CA PHE A 103 3.39 4.49 -7.32
C PHE A 103 4.08 3.74 -8.45
N THR A 104 3.30 3.28 -9.43
CA THR A 104 3.84 2.57 -10.60
C THR A 104 4.76 3.47 -11.43
N LYS A 105 4.36 4.72 -11.71
CA LYS A 105 5.15 5.65 -12.52
C LYS A 105 6.44 6.11 -11.85
N ASN A 106 6.44 6.26 -10.52
CA ASN A 106 7.55 6.89 -9.79
C ASN A 106 8.35 5.90 -8.91
N ASN A 107 8.11 4.59 -9.03
CA ASN A 107 8.70 3.55 -8.17
C ASN A 107 8.67 3.93 -6.66
N SER A 108 7.49 4.38 -6.23
CA SER A 108 7.27 4.96 -4.89
C SER A 108 6.44 4.01 -4.02
N SER A 109 6.49 4.23 -2.70
CA SER A 109 5.72 3.49 -1.70
C SER A 109 4.94 4.44 -0.79
N THR A 110 3.94 3.92 -0.10
CA THR A 110 3.20 4.63 0.96
C THR A 110 4.16 5.24 2.00
N GLU A 111 5.16 4.45 2.42
CA GLU A 111 6.48 4.88 2.94
C GLU A 111 6.96 6.27 2.56
N LYS A 112 7.41 6.33 1.30
CA LYS A 112 8.06 7.48 0.71
C LYS A 112 7.11 8.68 0.62
N ILE A 113 5.81 8.44 0.43
CA ILE A 113 4.79 9.49 0.40
C ILE A 113 4.63 10.12 1.78
N PHE A 114 4.42 9.32 2.82
CA PHE A 114 4.29 9.86 4.18
C PHE A 114 5.53 10.66 4.59
N ARG A 115 6.73 10.18 4.26
CA ARG A 115 7.97 10.92 4.52
C ARG A 115 8.05 12.23 3.76
N GLU A 116 7.51 12.30 2.55
CA GLU A 116 7.47 13.53 1.74
C GLU A 116 6.46 14.54 2.28
N LEU A 117 5.27 14.08 2.64
CA LEU A 117 4.21 14.91 3.22
C LEU A 117 4.59 15.43 4.61
N LYS A 118 5.32 14.64 5.42
CA LYS A 118 5.84 15.05 6.74
C LYS A 118 6.82 16.24 6.68
N LYS A 119 7.37 16.55 5.51
CA LYS A 119 8.24 17.72 5.32
C LYS A 119 7.44 19.03 5.26
N ILE A 120 6.14 18.96 4.99
CA ILE A 120 5.24 20.13 5.04
C ILE A 120 5.12 20.54 6.50
N LYS A 121 5.59 21.74 6.82
CA LYS A 121 5.58 22.29 8.18
C LYS A 121 4.94 23.67 8.16
N ILE A 122 4.13 23.93 9.18
CA ILE A 122 3.49 25.21 9.45
C ILE A 122 4.16 25.78 10.71
N VAL A 123 4.55 27.05 10.66
CA VAL A 123 5.18 27.79 11.75
C VAL A 123 4.24 28.92 12.14
N THR A 124 3.88 28.99 13.43
CA THR A 124 3.11 30.10 13.97
C THR A 124 4.06 31.17 14.49
N VAL A 125 3.89 32.40 14.03
CA VAL A 125 4.66 33.56 14.47
C VAL A 125 3.94 34.23 15.65
N ASN A 126 4.67 34.98 16.48
CA ASN A 126 4.14 35.64 17.69
C ASN A 126 2.87 36.49 17.47
N ASN A 127 2.61 36.95 16.25
CA ASN A 127 1.40 37.71 15.91
C ASN A 127 0.18 36.82 15.56
N GLY A 128 0.25 35.51 15.80
CA GLY A 128 -0.81 34.55 15.45
C GLY A 128 -0.86 34.20 13.96
N GLN A 129 0.04 34.73 13.14
CA GLN A 129 0.11 34.36 11.72
C GLN A 129 0.74 32.98 11.53
N HIS A 130 0.12 32.18 10.67
CA HIS A 130 0.63 30.89 10.26
C HIS A 130 1.39 31.00 8.93
N LEU A 131 2.63 30.53 8.91
CA LEU A 131 3.50 30.52 7.74
C LEU A 131 3.80 29.08 7.34
N MET A 132 3.74 28.79 6.05
CA MET A 132 4.13 27.51 5.49
C MET A 132 5.18 27.72 4.41
N ALA A 133 6.21 26.86 4.42
CA ALA A 133 7.20 26.85 3.35
C ALA A 133 6.52 26.44 2.02
N PRO A 134 6.93 27.01 0.87
CA PRO A 134 6.35 26.66 -0.42
C PRO A 134 6.40 25.15 -0.68
N LEU A 135 5.31 24.61 -1.26
CA LEU A 135 5.26 23.19 -1.58
C LEU A 135 6.23 22.84 -2.70
N THR A 136 6.95 21.73 -2.56
CA THR A 136 7.78 21.22 -3.65
C THR A 136 6.92 20.67 -4.78
N SER A 137 7.45 20.62 -6.01
CA SER A 137 6.73 20.05 -7.17
C SER A 137 6.27 18.61 -6.93
N LYS A 138 7.01 17.85 -6.11
CA LYS A 138 6.64 16.49 -5.72
C LYS A 138 5.45 16.48 -4.76
N GLN A 139 5.44 17.36 -3.77
CA GLN A 139 4.30 17.49 -2.84
C GLN A 139 3.04 17.94 -3.58
N LYS A 140 3.15 18.94 -4.47
CA LYS A 140 2.03 19.40 -5.31
C LYS A 140 1.45 18.24 -6.15
N LYS A 141 2.31 17.46 -6.81
CA LYS A 141 1.87 16.27 -7.57
C LYS A 141 1.13 15.26 -6.70
N ILE A 142 1.65 14.95 -5.51
CA ILE A 142 0.99 14.02 -4.59
C ILE A 142 -0.38 14.55 -4.14
N LEU A 143 -0.46 15.83 -3.76
CA LEU A 143 -1.70 16.45 -3.28
C LEU A 143 -2.77 16.55 -4.38
N ASN A 144 -2.35 16.82 -5.62
CA ASN A 144 -3.25 16.85 -6.77
C ASN A 144 -3.94 15.51 -7.03
N GLU A 145 -3.32 14.37 -6.72
CA GLU A 145 -3.99 13.04 -6.82
C GLU A 145 -5.17 12.91 -5.84
N PHE A 146 -5.19 13.74 -4.79
CA PHE A 146 -6.29 13.87 -3.85
C PHE A 146 -7.25 15.02 -4.18
N ASN A 147 -7.04 15.71 -5.32
CA ASN A 147 -7.73 16.94 -5.70
C ASN A 147 -7.54 18.08 -4.68
N ILE A 148 -6.38 18.14 -4.03
CA ILE A 148 -6.04 19.21 -3.08
C ILE A 148 -5.06 20.16 -3.76
N VAL A 149 -5.45 21.42 -3.89
CA VAL A 149 -4.58 22.47 -4.46
C VAL A 149 -3.90 23.29 -3.38
N GLU A 150 -2.79 23.96 -3.73
CA GLU A 150 -1.99 24.75 -2.79
C GLU A 150 -2.80 25.89 -2.15
N ASP A 151 -3.68 26.54 -2.93
CA ASP A 151 -4.51 27.65 -2.45
C ASP A 151 -5.51 27.20 -1.37
N GLU A 152 -6.07 26.01 -1.48
CA GLU A 152 -6.96 25.43 -0.46
C GLU A 152 -6.21 25.19 0.86
N ILE A 153 -4.97 24.69 0.76
CA ILE A 153 -4.11 24.49 1.94
C ILE A 153 -3.79 25.83 2.60
N MET A 154 -3.44 26.86 1.81
CA MET A 154 -3.15 28.18 2.34
C MET A 154 -4.39 28.82 2.98
N SER A 155 -5.57 28.67 2.36
CA SER A 155 -6.84 29.12 2.93
C SER A 155 -7.14 28.44 4.26
N TYR A 156 -6.94 27.13 4.35
CA TYR A 156 -7.13 26.38 5.59
C TYR A 156 -6.15 26.83 6.69
N ILE A 157 -4.87 27.01 6.36
CA ILE A 157 -3.84 27.47 7.29
C ILE A 157 -4.15 28.86 7.85
N ASN A 158 -4.69 29.76 7.02
CA ASN A 158 -5.09 31.09 7.45
C ASN A 158 -6.40 31.11 8.28
N SER A 159 -7.15 30.00 8.29
CA SER A 159 -8.41 29.88 9.03
C SER A 159 -8.28 29.23 10.41
N ILE A 160 -7.15 28.54 10.66
CA ILE A 160 -6.76 28.02 11.98
C ILE A 160 -6.20 29.18 12.81
#